data_AF-A0A419A588-F1
#
_entry.id   AF-A0A419A588-F1
#
_cell.length_a   1.000
_cell.length_b   1.000
_cell.length_c   1.000
_cell.angle_alpha   90.00
_cell.angle_beta   90.00
_cell.angle_gamma   90.00
#
_symmetry.space_group_name_H-M   'P 1'
#
loop_
_entity.id
_entity.type
_entity.pdbx_description
1 polymer ?
#
loop_
_entity_poly.entity_id
_entity_poly.type
_entity_poly.pdbx_seq_one_letter_code
_entity_poly.pdbx_strand_id
1 'polypeptide(L)'
;MVSPSAAAPLHSLLLGIYLAATTLVAVLICLAWFMSPLGLGFAEWPEDPGQRRLALRLFEISYHLGLPVLIVTQLASAWLAARGRRKLAFLLPAMSIGSFGILIKLFLAQMG
;
A
#
# COMPACT_ATOMS: atom_id res chain seq x y z
N MET A 1 9.32 -14.75 40.68
CA MET A 1 8.13 -14.15 40.04
C MET A 1 8.59 -13.01 39.14
N VAL A 2 8.70 -13.26 37.84
CA VAL A 2 9.05 -12.21 36.86
C VAL A 2 7.80 -11.36 36.64
N SER A 3 7.89 -10.07 36.95
CA SER A 3 6.77 -9.14 36.84
C SER A 3 6.29 -9.06 35.38
N PRO A 4 5.02 -9.37 35.06
CA PRO A 4 4.48 -9.34 33.70
C PRO A 4 4.41 -7.92 33.07
N SER A 5 4.95 -6.90 33.74
CA SER A 5 4.85 -5.49 33.37
C SER A 5 5.79 -5.06 32.22
N ALA A 6 6.95 -5.70 32.06
CA ALA A 6 7.97 -5.24 31.10
C ALA A 6 7.65 -5.55 29.62
N ALA A 7 6.80 -6.55 29.34
CA ALA A 7 6.48 -6.95 27.97
C ALA A 7 5.40 -6.08 27.30
N ALA A 8 4.52 -5.43 28.07
CA ALA A 8 3.45 -4.58 27.58
C ALA A 8 3.93 -3.32 26.81
N PRO A 9 4.96 -2.57 27.27
CA PRO A 9 5.46 -1.40 26.54
C PRO A 9 6.18 -1.78 25.24
N LEU A 10 6.93 -2.89 25.22
CA LEU A 10 7.67 -3.33 24.04
C LEU A 10 6.74 -3.63 22.85
N HIS A 11 5.66 -4.37 23.07
CA HIS A 11 4.70 -4.69 22.00
C HIS A 11 4.02 -3.43 21.43
N SER A 12 3.76 -2.45 22.28
CA SER A 12 3.12 -1.19 21.87
C SER A 12 4.10 -0.33 21.05
N LEU A 13 5.37 -0.30 21.46
CA LEU A 13 6.44 0.35 20.70
C LEU A 13 6.64 -0.31 19.33
N LEU A 14 6.72 -1.63 19.26
CA LEU A 14 6.89 -2.39 18.01
C LEU A 14 5.73 -2.16 17.04
N LEU A 15 4.49 -2.14 17.54
CA LEU A 15 3.32 -1.81 16.74
C LEU A 15 3.40 -0.37 16.19
N GLY A 16 3.81 0.59 17.02
CA GLY A 16 4.01 1.97 16.60
C GLY A 16 5.05 2.10 15.48
N ILE A 17 6.20 1.46 15.64
CA ILE A 17 7.27 1.43 14.62
C ILE A 17 6.76 0.79 13.32
N TYR A 18 6.04 -0.33 13.42
CA TYR A 18 5.47 -1.02 12.26
C TYR A 18 4.48 -0.13 11.50
N LEU A 19 3.56 0.53 12.20
CA LEU A 19 2.58 1.43 11.58
C LEU A 19 3.26 2.63 10.94
N ALA A 20 4.26 3.22 11.60
CA ALA A 20 5.05 4.31 11.03
C ALA A 20 5.80 3.88 9.76
N ALA A 21 6.47 2.72 9.80
CA ALA A 21 7.21 2.19 8.66
C ALA A 21 6.29 1.86 7.47
N THR A 22 5.17 1.18 7.71
CA THR A 22 4.20 0.85 6.65
C THR A 22 3.51 2.08 6.08
N THR A 23 3.22 3.08 6.91
CA THR A 23 2.69 4.38 6.45
C THR A 23 3.71 5.09 5.58
N LEU A 24 4.98 5.15 5.99
CA LEU A 24 6.05 5.75 5.19
C LEU A 24 6.20 5.06 3.83
N VAL A 25 6.22 3.72 3.82
CA VAL A 25 6.27 2.94 2.58
C VAL A 25 5.06 3.23 1.70
N ALA A 26 3.84 3.25 2.25
CA ALA A 26 2.63 3.57 1.50
C ALA A 26 2.67 4.98 0.90
N VAL A 27 3.15 5.98 1.65
CA VAL A 27 3.32 7.36 1.16
C VAL A 27 4.33 7.41 0.03
N LEU A 28 5.48 6.74 0.15
CA LEU A 28 6.51 6.70 -0.89
C LEU A 28 5.99 6.02 -2.16
N ILE A 29 5.28 4.90 -2.02
CA ILE A 29 4.62 4.21 -3.14
C ILE A 29 3.57 5.13 -3.79
N CYS A 30 2.75 5.80 -2.99
CA CYS A 30 1.75 6.74 -3.49
C CYS A 30 2.39 7.89 -4.27
N LEU A 31 3.46 8.49 -3.76
CA LEU A 31 4.19 9.57 -4.43
C LEU A 31 4.81 9.09 -5.75
N ALA A 32 5.51 7.96 -5.72
CA ALA A 32 6.12 7.38 -6.91
C ALA A 32 5.06 7.05 -7.97
N TRP A 33 3.93 6.46 -7.57
CA TRP A 33 2.86 6.08 -8.49
C TRP A 33 2.03 7.28 -8.98
N PHE A 34 1.80 8.27 -8.13
CA PHE A 34 1.12 9.51 -8.51
C PHE A 34 1.90 10.29 -9.58
N MET A 35 3.23 10.25 -9.51
CA MET A 35 4.13 10.83 -10.52
C MET A 35 4.30 9.94 -11.77
N SER A 36 3.90 8.66 -11.71
CA SER A 36 4.07 7.72 -12.82
C SER A 36 3.45 8.15 -14.15
N PRO A 37 2.25 8.78 -14.26
CA PRO A 37 1.75 9.26 -15.55
C PRO A 37 2.65 10.30 -16.21
N LEU A 38 3.44 11.06 -15.45
CA LEU A 38 4.43 11.99 -16.02
C LEU A 38 5.64 11.24 -16.60
N GLY A 39 6.00 10.08 -16.04
CA GLY A 39 7.09 9.23 -16.54
C GLY A 39 6.65 8.26 -17.64
N LEU A 40 5.44 7.71 -17.53
CA LEU A 40 4.81 6.77 -18.47
C LEU A 40 4.22 7.48 -19.69
N GLY A 41 3.89 8.77 -19.59
CA GLY A 41 3.51 9.60 -20.74
C GLY A 41 4.61 9.72 -21.81
N PHE A 42 5.84 9.30 -21.49
CA PHE A 42 6.97 9.17 -22.42
C PHE A 42 7.32 7.72 -22.77
N ALA A 43 6.63 6.73 -22.20
CA ALA A 43 6.86 5.31 -22.48
C ALA A 43 5.95 4.85 -23.64
N GLU A 44 6.50 3.98 -24.49
CA GLU A 44 5.76 3.31 -25.55
C GLU A 44 4.66 2.46 -24.92
N TRP A 45 3.41 2.72 -25.32
CA TRP A 45 2.28 1.88 -24.92
C TRP A 45 2.24 0.60 -25.76
N PRO A 46 1.63 -0.48 -25.27
CA PRO A 46 1.54 -1.72 -26.02
C PRO A 46 0.85 -1.51 -27.37
N GLU A 47 1.43 -2.07 -28.43
CA GLU A 47 0.86 -2.00 -29.78
C GLU A 47 -0.42 -2.84 -29.91
N ASP A 48 -0.49 -3.97 -29.19
CA ASP A 48 -1.68 -4.81 -29.16
C ASP A 48 -2.85 -4.07 -28.47
N PRO A 49 -3.98 -3.84 -29.17
CA PRO A 49 -5.13 -3.14 -28.60
C PRO A 49 -5.76 -3.89 -27.41
N GLY A 50 -5.57 -5.21 -27.29
CA GLY A 50 -5.99 -5.99 -26.13
C GLY A 50 -5.21 -5.60 -24.87
N GLN A 51 -3.89 -5.75 -24.91
CA GLN A 51 -2.98 -5.41 -23.82
C GLN A 51 -3.05 -3.94 -23.43
N ARG A 52 -3.13 -3.03 -24.40
CA ARG A 52 -3.27 -1.60 -24.15
C ARG A 52 -4.50 -1.26 -23.31
N ARG A 53 -5.66 -1.85 -23.62
CA ARG A 53 -6.90 -1.64 -22.84
C ARG A 53 -6.78 -2.18 -21.42
N LEU A 54 -6.12 -3.32 -21.25
CA LEU A 54 -5.89 -3.90 -19.92
C LEU A 54 -4.93 -3.03 -19.10
N ALA A 55 -3.83 -2.57 -19.68
CA ALA A 55 -2.88 -1.66 -19.06
C ALA A 55 -3.56 -0.36 -18.59
N LEU A 56 -4.37 0.26 -19.47
CA LEU A 56 -5.15 1.45 -19.13
C LEU A 56 -6.10 1.22 -17.95
N ARG A 57 -6.86 0.11 -17.95
CA ARG A 57 -7.77 -0.20 -16.83
C ARG A 57 -7.02 -0.44 -15.52
N LEU A 58 -5.91 -1.18 -15.55
CA LEU A 58 -5.08 -1.41 -14.37
C LEU A 58 -4.50 -0.09 -13.85
N PHE A 59 -4.08 0.80 -14.74
CA PHE A 59 -3.62 2.12 -14.39
C PHE A 59 -4.75 2.96 -13.75
N GLU A 60 -5.92 3.04 -14.36
CA GLU A 60 -7.07 3.77 -13.79
C GLU A 60 -7.47 3.24 -12.41
N ILE A 61 -7.53 1.92 -12.24
CA ILE A 61 -7.88 1.30 -10.96
C ILE A 61 -6.82 1.59 -9.89
N SER A 62 -5.53 1.40 -10.20
CA SER A 62 -4.46 1.74 -9.24
C SER A 62 -4.49 3.21 -8.87
N TYR A 63 -4.68 4.09 -9.85
CA TYR A 63 -4.59 5.52 -9.65
C TYR A 63 -5.79 6.08 -8.87
N HIS A 64 -7.02 5.75 -9.28
CA HIS A 64 -8.23 6.31 -8.67
C HIS A 64 -8.70 5.56 -7.43
N LEU A 65 -8.47 4.25 -7.34
CA LEU A 65 -8.91 3.45 -6.19
C LEU A 65 -7.74 3.03 -5.31
N GLY A 66 -6.64 2.54 -5.91
CA GLY A 66 -5.50 2.03 -5.17
C GLY A 66 -4.82 3.09 -4.29
N LEU A 67 -4.60 4.30 -4.80
CA LEU A 67 -3.99 5.40 -4.03
C LEU A 67 -4.84 5.81 -2.81
N PRO A 68 -6.15 6.13 -2.94
CA PRO A 68 -6.99 6.40 -1.77
C PRO A 68 -7.05 5.23 -0.79
N VAL A 69 -7.16 3.99 -1.28
CA VAL A 69 -7.22 2.80 -0.43
C VAL A 69 -5.95 2.65 0.42
N LEU A 70 -4.77 2.89 -0.16
CA LEU A 70 -3.50 2.87 0.57
C LEU A 70 -3.49 3.86 1.73
N ILE A 71 -3.95 5.10 1.51
CA ILE A 71 -3.97 6.14 2.54
C ILE A 71 -5.02 5.81 3.63
N VAL A 72 -6.24 5.47 3.22
CA VAL A 72 -7.35 5.17 4.13
C VAL A 72 -7.03 3.96 5.01
N THR A 73 -6.36 2.94 4.48
CA THR A 73 -5.97 1.77 5.29
C THR A 73 -4.92 2.09 6.34
N GLN A 74 -3.97 3.01 6.10
CA GLN A 74 -3.03 3.45 7.14
C GLN A 74 -3.78 4.14 8.30
N LEU A 75 -4.70 5.04 7.98
CA LEU A 75 -5.52 5.73 8.97
C LEU A 75 -6.42 4.74 9.75
N ALA A 76 -7.05 3.80 9.04
CA ALA A 76 -7.88 2.77 9.64
C ALA A 76 -7.06 1.86 10.58
N SER A 77 -5.83 1.53 10.21
CA SER A 77 -4.92 0.75 11.06
C SER A 77 -4.50 1.47 12.33
N ALA A 78 -4.16 2.75 12.24
CA ALA A 78 -3.86 3.57 13.42
C ALA A 78 -5.08 3.65 14.36
N TRP A 79 -6.28 3.83 13.80
CA TRP A 79 -7.53 3.85 14.57
C TRP A 79 -7.84 2.50 15.24
N LEU A 80 -7.61 1.38 14.54
CA LEU A 80 -7.79 0.03 15.10
C LEU A 80 -6.77 -0.29 16.20
N ALA A 81 -5.53 0.18 16.05
CA ALA A 81 -4.52 0.08 17.09
C ALA A 81 -4.95 0.83 18.36
N ALA A 82 -5.50 2.05 18.22
CA ALA A 82 -6.02 2.83 19.33
C ALA A 82 -7.21 2.13 20.04
N ARG A 83 -8.02 1.34 19.32
CA ARG A 83 -9.09 0.52 19.89
C ARG A 83 -8.64 -0.85 20.43
N GLY A 84 -7.34 -1.10 20.49
CA GLY A 84 -6.78 -2.37 21.01
C GLY A 84 -6.92 -3.56 20.05
N ARG A 85 -7.41 -3.37 18.82
CA ARG A 85 -7.55 -4.43 17.79
C ARG A 85 -6.23 -4.66 17.05
N ARG A 86 -5.19 -5.06 17.79
CA ARG A 86 -3.80 -5.16 17.31
C ARG A 86 -3.62 -6.05 16.08
N LYS A 87 -4.26 -7.23 16.04
CA LYS A 87 -4.16 -8.17 14.89
C LYS A 87 -4.60 -7.53 13.57
N LEU A 88 -5.72 -6.79 13.59
CA LEU A 88 -6.23 -6.12 12.39
C LEU A 88 -5.38 -4.92 12.00
N ALA A 89 -4.85 -4.19 12.98
CA ALA A 89 -3.94 -3.07 12.73
C ALA A 89 -2.65 -3.50 12.00
N PHE A 90 -2.16 -4.72 12.24
CA PHE A 90 -1.03 -5.31 11.50
C PHE A 90 -1.41 -5.81 10.11
N LEU A 91 -2.59 -6.41 9.95
CA LEU A 91 -2.96 -7.06 8.68
C LEU A 91 -3.34 -6.05 7.59
N LEU A 92 -4.06 -5.00 7.93
CA LEU A 92 -4.58 -4.03 6.97
C LEU A 92 -3.52 -3.34 6.12
N PRO A 93 -2.39 -2.82 6.67
CA PRO A 93 -1.37 -2.15 5.89
C PRO A 93 -0.64 -3.13 4.98
N ALA A 94 -0.32 -4.32 5.51
CA ALA A 94 0.33 -5.38 4.74
C ALA A 94 -0.52 -5.83 3.55
N MET A 95 -1.82 -6.05 3.77
CA MET A 95 -2.75 -6.40 2.70
C MET A 95 -2.87 -5.29 1.66
N SER A 96 -3.04 -4.03 2.09
CA SER A 96 -3.18 -2.92 1.14
C SER A 96 -1.93 -2.72 0.28
N ILE A 97 -0.74 -2.74 0.90
CA ILE A 97 0.53 -2.61 0.19
C ILE A 97 0.73 -3.80 -0.75
N GLY A 98 0.45 -5.02 -0.28
CA GLY A 98 0.57 -6.23 -1.09
C GLY A 98 -0.36 -6.23 -2.30
N SER A 99 -1.65 -5.92 -2.10
CA SER A 99 -2.63 -5.82 -3.20
C SER A 99 -2.27 -4.73 -4.21
N PHE A 100 -1.80 -3.58 -3.74
CA PHE A 100 -1.36 -2.51 -4.63
C PHE A 100 -0.12 -2.91 -5.43
N GLY A 101 0.85 -3.57 -4.79
CA GLY A 101 2.05 -4.09 -5.45
C GLY A 101 1.74 -5.13 -6.52
N ILE A 102 0.76 -6.01 -6.28
CA ILE A 102 0.26 -6.95 -7.30
C ILE A 102 -0.32 -6.19 -8.49
N LEU A 103 -1.08 -5.12 -8.23
CA LEU A 103 -1.71 -4.34 -9.30
C LEU A 103 -0.68 -3.60 -10.15
N ILE A 104 0.36 -3.03 -9.54
CA ILE A 104 1.51 -2.46 -10.25
C ILE A 104 2.22 -3.53 -11.08
N LYS A 105 2.49 -4.70 -10.50
CA LYS A 105 3.17 -5.78 -11.21
C LYS A 105 2.39 -6.22 -12.44
N LEU A 106 1.07 -6.36 -12.33
CA LEU A 106 0.19 -6.69 -13.45
C LEU A 106 0.24 -5.60 -14.52
N PHE A 107 0.23 -4.32 -14.13
CA PHE A 107 0.37 -3.21 -15.06
C PHE A 107 1.71 -3.28 -15.82
N LEU A 108 2.82 -3.43 -15.10
CA LEU A 108 4.16 -3.51 -15.71
C LEU A 108 4.32 -4.72 -16.63
N ALA A 109 3.68 -5.86 -16.30
CA ALA A 109 3.67 -7.04 -17.15
C ALA A 109 2.89 -6.85 -18.46
N GLN A 110 2.10 -5.78 -18.60
CA GLN A 110 1.49 -5.41 -19.88
C GLN A 110 2.36 -4.43 -20.68
N MET A 111 3.40 -3.85 -20.10
CA MET A 111 4.21 -2.78 -20.71
C MET A 111 5.50 -3.29 -21.38
N GLY A 112 5.79 -4.59 -21.33
CA GLY A 112 6.95 -5.21 -21.99
C GLY A 112 6.54 -6.48 -22.70
#